data_AF-A0A502D2Z5-F1
#
_entry.id   AF-A0A502D2Z5-F1
#
_cell.length_a   1.000
_cell.length_b   1.000
_cell.length_c   1.000
_cell.angle_alpha   90.00
_cell.angle_beta   90.00
_cell.angle_gamma   90.00
#
_symmetry.space_group_name_H-M   'P 1'
#
loop_
_entity.id
_entity.type
_entity.pdbx_description
1 polymer ?
#
loop_
_entity_poly.entity_id
_entity_poly.type
_entity_poly.pdbx_seq_one_letter_code
_entity_poly.pdbx_strand_id
1 'polypeptide(L)'
;MTLTLDEVAARATAILTEVERAVVGKRQSLEIVLSGILAGGHVLMEDFPGLGKTLAARSFAQALGLDFARAQFTPDLLPSDLTGSFLYDQRTHEFTFRKGPLFTGLLLADEINRTPPKTQSALLEAMQEGQVTVEGETFALPKPFHVLATANPVEYEGTYPLPEAQLDRFLLRVSFGYPSAADEWEVLQRRMARQQEAQVVASVTDGAGLIEMQQAVETVTVDEGVGQYCVRLVAATRTHQNLLMGASPRASLALLLTSRAYAVLRGRDYVTPEDVKAVAHACLDHRVTVRPELWMNDVSAASVVDSVLSSVPTPAATSGGPRTGFERP
;
A
#
# COMPACT_ATOMS: atom_id res chain seq x y z
N MET A 1 11.06 19.25 -13.98
CA MET A 1 11.51 18.59 -15.22
C MET A 1 11.16 17.14 -14.99
N THR A 2 10.29 16.54 -15.79
CA THR A 2 9.70 15.23 -15.45
C THR A 2 10.78 14.14 -15.44
N LEU A 3 10.85 13.34 -14.38
CA LEU A 3 11.81 12.23 -14.27
C LEU A 3 11.58 11.23 -15.41
N THR A 4 12.67 10.71 -15.97
CA THR A 4 12.63 9.58 -16.90
C THR A 4 12.33 8.29 -16.15
N LEU A 5 11.77 7.29 -16.84
CA LEU A 5 11.45 6.00 -16.23
C LEU A 5 12.70 5.25 -15.72
N ASP A 6 13.85 5.46 -16.37
CA ASP A 6 15.15 4.96 -15.89
C ASP A 6 15.54 5.56 -14.55
N GLU A 7 15.41 6.88 -14.40
CA GLU A 7 15.69 7.56 -13.15
C GLU A 7 14.75 7.10 -12.04
N VAL A 8 13.47 6.87 -12.37
CA VAL A 8 12.50 6.32 -11.42
C VAL A 8 12.89 4.90 -11.01
N ALA A 9 13.25 4.02 -11.94
CA ALA A 9 13.66 2.66 -11.65
C ALA A 9 14.94 2.61 -10.78
N ALA A 10 15.91 3.48 -11.08
CA ALA A 10 17.14 3.62 -10.29
C ALA A 10 16.84 4.10 -8.87
N ARG A 11 16.00 5.14 -8.72
CA ARG A 11 15.58 5.65 -7.40
C ARG A 11 14.78 4.62 -6.62
N ALA A 12 13.84 3.92 -7.26
CA ALA A 12 13.05 2.85 -6.63
C ALA A 12 13.95 1.73 -6.11
N THR A 13 14.96 1.33 -6.90
CA THR A 13 15.95 0.34 -6.49
C THR A 13 16.78 0.82 -5.29
N ALA A 14 17.20 2.08 -5.29
CA ALA A 14 17.92 2.69 -4.17
C ALA A 14 17.05 2.78 -2.91
N ILE A 15 15.78 3.17 -3.03
CA ILE A 15 14.81 3.18 -1.92
C ILE A 15 14.67 1.79 -1.32
N LEU A 16 14.45 0.76 -2.15
CA LEU A 16 14.34 -0.62 -1.66
C LEU A 16 15.63 -1.07 -0.97
N THR A 17 16.80 -0.72 -1.53
CA THR A 17 18.09 -1.05 -0.92
C THR A 17 18.24 -0.42 0.46
N GLU A 18 17.84 0.83 0.64
CA GLU A 18 17.87 1.51 1.94
C GLU A 18 16.87 0.89 2.93
N VAL A 19 15.68 0.52 2.48
CA VAL A 19 14.67 -0.16 3.33
C VAL A 19 15.13 -1.57 3.73
N GLU A 20 15.78 -2.30 2.82
CA GLU A 20 16.30 -3.66 3.07
C GLU A 20 17.50 -3.70 4.01
N ARG A 21 18.15 -2.56 4.26
CA ARG A 21 19.08 -2.47 5.39
C ARG A 21 18.34 -2.74 6.69
N ALA A 22 17.10 -2.24 6.81
CA ALA A 22 16.28 -2.33 8.01
C ALA A 22 15.40 -3.56 8.08
N VAL A 23 14.82 -3.97 6.96
CA VAL A 23 13.90 -5.09 6.88
C VAL A 23 14.53 -6.21 6.06
N VAL A 24 14.88 -7.31 6.72
CA VAL A 24 15.56 -8.46 6.10
C VAL A 24 14.53 -9.46 5.58
N GLY A 25 14.80 -10.08 4.42
CA GLY A 25 14.07 -11.27 3.95
C GLY A 25 12.68 -11.02 3.36
N LYS A 26 12.36 -9.78 2.94
CA LYS A 26 11.00 -9.39 2.51
C LYS A 26 10.94 -8.63 1.19
N ARG A 27 11.94 -8.82 0.30
CA ARG A 27 12.08 -8.09 -0.98
C ARG A 27 10.75 -7.95 -1.74
N GLN A 28 10.07 -9.07 -1.99
CA GLN A 28 8.82 -9.06 -2.76
C GLN A 28 7.71 -8.23 -2.10
N SER A 29 7.49 -8.40 -0.79
CA SER A 29 6.49 -7.61 -0.06
C SER A 29 6.84 -6.12 -0.06
N LEU A 30 8.13 -5.78 0.08
CA LEU A 30 8.62 -4.39 0.00
C LEU A 30 8.44 -3.79 -1.40
N GLU A 31 8.70 -4.56 -2.46
CA GLU A 31 8.45 -4.14 -3.85
C GLU A 31 6.96 -3.86 -4.09
N ILE A 32 6.06 -4.67 -3.54
CA ILE A 32 4.61 -4.46 -3.63
C ILE A 32 4.19 -3.21 -2.84
N VAL A 33 4.70 -3.01 -1.61
CA VAL A 33 4.43 -1.81 -0.82
C VAL A 33 4.90 -0.55 -1.55
N LEU A 34 6.12 -0.55 -2.09
CA LEU A 34 6.64 0.57 -2.86
C LEU A 34 5.82 0.80 -4.13
N SER A 35 5.40 -0.27 -4.82
CA SER A 35 4.52 -0.16 -5.98
C SER A 35 3.19 0.51 -5.62
N GLY A 36 2.63 0.20 -4.45
CA GLY A 36 1.43 0.86 -3.94
C GLY A 36 1.63 2.35 -3.66
N ILE A 37 2.77 2.73 -3.09
CA ILE A 37 3.12 4.14 -2.84
C ILE A 37 3.33 4.89 -4.16
N LEU A 38 4.07 4.32 -5.11
CA LEU A 38 4.30 4.91 -6.43
C LEU A 38 3.03 4.99 -7.28
N ALA A 39 2.05 4.12 -7.03
CA ALA A 39 0.71 4.18 -7.60
C ALA A 39 -0.21 5.22 -6.92
N GLY A 40 0.28 6.00 -5.95
CA GLY A 40 -0.52 6.99 -5.24
C GLY A 40 -1.47 6.41 -4.18
N GLY A 41 -1.32 5.12 -3.85
CA GLY A 41 -2.26 4.40 -3.01
C GLY A 41 -1.89 4.31 -1.53
N HIS A 42 -2.82 3.73 -0.77
CA HIS A 42 -2.65 3.32 0.62
C HIS A 42 -2.54 1.79 0.71
N VAL A 43 -1.78 1.30 1.67
CA VAL A 43 -1.47 -0.15 1.81
C VAL A 43 -1.87 -0.64 3.20
N LEU A 44 -2.57 -1.77 3.24
CA LEU A 44 -2.87 -2.51 4.46
C LEU A 44 -1.87 -3.65 4.63
N MET A 45 -1.16 -3.69 5.76
CA MET A 45 -0.21 -4.75 6.13
C MET A 45 -0.83 -5.68 7.18
N GLU A 46 -1.30 -6.83 6.74
CA GLU A 46 -2.00 -7.81 7.58
C GLU A 46 -1.05 -8.96 7.91
N ASP A 47 -0.64 -9.07 9.18
CA ASP A 47 0.24 -10.15 9.67
C ASP A 47 0.25 -10.18 11.21
N PHE A 48 0.93 -11.18 11.77
CA PHE A 48 1.23 -11.27 13.19
C PHE A 48 2.07 -10.08 13.72
N PRO A 49 1.95 -9.77 15.03
CA PRO A 49 2.82 -8.83 15.71
C PRO A 49 4.31 -9.19 15.59
N GLY A 50 5.18 -8.18 15.62
CA GLY A 50 6.63 -8.38 15.64
C GLY A 50 7.29 -8.63 14.28
N LEU A 51 6.53 -8.64 13.18
CA LEU A 51 7.04 -8.92 11.82
C LEU A 51 7.63 -7.69 11.10
N GLY A 52 8.17 -6.73 11.84
CA GLY A 52 8.91 -5.60 11.27
C GLY A 52 8.06 -4.57 10.51
N LYS A 53 6.73 -4.62 10.57
CA LYS A 53 5.81 -3.70 9.85
C LYS A 53 6.03 -2.22 10.20
N THR A 54 6.14 -1.92 11.50
CA THR A 54 6.46 -0.58 12.00
C THR A 54 7.83 -0.10 11.49
N LEU A 55 8.80 -1.01 11.42
CA LEU A 55 10.14 -0.71 10.92
C LEU A 55 10.11 -0.46 9.41
N ALA A 56 9.36 -1.26 8.64
CA ALA A 56 9.18 -1.08 7.21
C ALA A 56 8.55 0.29 6.89
N ALA A 57 7.45 0.64 7.56
CA ALA A 57 6.78 1.92 7.35
C ALA A 57 7.68 3.12 7.65
N ARG A 58 8.40 3.07 8.78
CA ARG A 58 9.39 4.11 9.13
C ARG A 58 10.52 4.19 8.12
N SER A 59 11.02 3.05 7.66
CA SER A 59 12.12 2.98 6.70
C SER A 59 11.70 3.55 5.34
N PHE A 60 10.48 3.25 4.88
CA PHE A 60 9.94 3.87 3.68
C PHE A 60 9.81 5.39 3.83
N ALA A 61 9.26 5.88 4.94
CA ALA A 61 9.16 7.33 5.16
C ALA A 61 10.53 8.02 5.14
N GLN A 62 11.55 7.42 5.77
CA GLN A 62 12.91 7.94 5.76
C GLN A 62 13.54 7.89 4.37
N ALA A 63 13.45 6.76 3.66
CA ALA A 63 14.02 6.61 2.31
C ALA A 63 13.35 7.53 1.28
N LEU A 64 12.05 7.81 1.45
CA LEU A 64 11.26 8.71 0.61
C LEU A 64 11.35 10.18 1.03
N GLY A 65 12.02 10.49 2.15
CA GLY A 65 12.12 11.86 2.67
C GLY A 65 10.76 12.48 3.03
N LEU A 66 9.85 11.67 3.57
CA LEU A 66 8.51 12.10 3.98
C LEU A 66 8.46 12.34 5.48
N ASP A 67 7.70 13.36 5.88
CA ASP A 67 7.26 13.49 7.26
C ASP A 67 6.51 12.21 7.66
N PHE A 68 6.83 11.70 8.86
CA PHE A 68 6.28 10.46 9.37
C PHE A 68 5.49 10.71 10.64
N ALA A 69 4.25 10.23 10.68
CA ALA A 69 3.47 10.13 11.89
C ALA A 69 3.08 8.67 12.16
N ARG A 70 2.96 8.32 13.44
CA ARG A 70 2.41 7.04 13.87
C ARG A 70 1.19 7.32 14.74
N ALA A 71 0.06 6.72 14.39
CA ALA A 71 -1.14 6.69 15.20
C ALA A 71 -1.40 5.24 15.61
N GLN A 72 -1.46 5.01 16.92
CA GLN A 72 -1.88 3.72 17.47
C GLN A 72 -3.41 3.73 17.60
N PHE A 73 -4.07 2.79 16.96
CA PHE A 73 -5.52 2.65 17.03
C PHE A 73 -5.88 1.88 18.30
N THR A 74 -6.46 2.59 19.26
CA THR A 74 -6.93 2.05 20.53
C THR A 74 -8.46 2.18 20.63
N PRO A 75 -9.15 1.43 21.52
CA PRO A 75 -10.60 1.51 21.63
C PRO A 75 -11.15 2.89 22.01
N ASP A 76 -10.34 3.71 22.68
CA ASP A 76 -10.66 5.05 23.16
C ASP A 76 -10.27 6.17 22.19
N LEU A 77 -9.59 5.84 21.08
CA LEU A 77 -9.16 6.82 20.09
C LEU A 77 -10.35 7.53 19.44
N LEU A 78 -10.38 8.86 19.52
CA LEU A 78 -11.43 9.67 18.94
C LEU A 78 -11.07 10.11 17.50
N PRO A 79 -12.06 10.39 16.64
CA PRO A 79 -11.81 10.95 15.31
C PRO A 79 -10.96 12.22 15.34
N SER A 80 -11.19 13.10 16.32
CA SER A 80 -10.45 14.36 16.52
C SER A 80 -8.97 14.15 16.83
N ASP A 81 -8.60 13.01 17.42
CA ASP A 81 -7.20 12.69 17.70
C ASP A 81 -6.42 12.38 16.41
N LEU A 82 -7.12 12.04 15.33
CA LEU A 82 -6.56 11.82 14.00
C LEU A 82 -6.63 13.07 13.12
N THR A 83 -7.81 13.70 13.06
CA THR A 83 -8.07 14.87 12.20
C THR A 83 -7.51 16.16 12.78
N GLY A 84 -7.27 16.23 14.09
CA GLY A 84 -7.00 17.48 14.78
C GLY A 84 -8.25 18.15 15.33
N SER A 85 -8.04 19.18 16.14
CA SER A 85 -9.09 19.91 16.85
C SER A 85 -8.70 21.37 17.09
N PHE A 86 -9.68 22.22 17.34
CA PHE A 86 -9.45 23.58 17.79
C PHE A 86 -9.16 23.59 19.29
N LEU A 87 -7.98 24.11 19.66
CA LEU A 87 -7.63 24.33 21.06
C LEU A 87 -7.68 25.81 21.38
N TYR A 88 -8.29 26.14 22.52
CA TYR A 88 -8.31 27.50 23.03
C TYR A 88 -6.92 27.89 23.56
N ASP A 89 -6.28 28.88 22.94
CA ASP A 89 -5.04 29.47 23.42
C ASP A 89 -5.37 30.57 24.43
N GLN A 90 -5.11 30.32 25.72
CA GLN A 90 -5.39 31.27 26.81
C GLN A 90 -4.60 32.58 26.70
N ARG A 91 -3.48 32.61 25.95
CA ARG A 91 -2.66 33.81 25.79
C ARG A 91 -3.27 34.74 24.75
N THR A 92 -3.75 34.19 23.63
CA THR A 92 -4.36 34.98 22.54
C THR A 92 -5.87 35.12 22.70
N HIS A 93 -6.50 34.32 23.56
CA HIS A 93 -7.95 34.17 23.69
C HIS A 93 -8.63 33.71 22.37
N GLU A 94 -7.88 33.00 21.52
CA GLU A 94 -8.33 32.52 20.22
C GLU A 94 -8.33 30.99 20.15
N PHE A 95 -9.24 30.43 19.36
CA PHE A 95 -9.21 29.01 19.01
C PHE A 95 -8.22 28.79 17.87
N THR A 96 -7.16 28.04 18.12
CA THR A 96 -6.16 27.68 17.11
C THR A 96 -6.30 26.22 16.73
N PHE A 97 -6.36 25.94 15.43
CA PHE A 97 -6.40 24.58 14.93
C PHE A 97 -5.07 23.86 15.20
N ARG A 98 -5.14 22.73 15.90
CA ARG A 98 -4.02 21.81 16.09
C ARG A 98 -4.21 20.61 15.17
N LYS A 99 -3.33 20.56 14.16
CA LYS A 99 -3.25 19.45 13.19
C LYS A 99 -3.01 18.12 13.91
N GLY A 100 -3.83 17.13 13.58
CA GLY A 100 -3.62 15.74 13.99
C GLY A 100 -2.56 15.02 13.16
N PRO A 101 -2.29 13.74 13.44
CA PRO A 101 -1.28 12.92 12.75
C PRO A 101 -1.58 12.68 11.26
N LEU A 102 -2.81 12.96 10.78
CA LEU A 102 -3.13 12.90 9.35
C LEU A 102 -2.37 13.93 8.50
N PHE A 103 -1.90 15.04 9.10
CA PHE A 103 -1.13 16.07 8.40
C PHE A 103 0.35 15.71 8.31
N THR A 104 0.65 14.62 7.60
CA THR A 104 2.00 14.07 7.42
C THR A 104 2.18 13.54 6.00
N GLY A 105 3.41 13.21 5.57
CA GLY A 105 3.63 12.60 4.26
C GLY A 105 3.32 11.10 4.23
N LEU A 106 3.68 10.40 5.31
CA LEU A 106 3.39 8.98 5.50
C LEU A 106 2.88 8.73 6.93
N LEU A 107 1.63 8.27 7.04
CA LEU A 107 1.03 7.84 8.30
C LEU A 107 1.15 6.32 8.45
N LEU A 108 1.72 5.86 9.56
CA LEU A 108 1.52 4.50 10.05
C LEU A 108 0.28 4.47 10.95
N ALA A 109 -0.79 3.82 10.48
CA ALA A 109 -2.00 3.57 11.24
C ALA A 109 -1.94 2.16 11.83
N ASP A 110 -1.48 2.04 13.07
CA ASP A 110 -1.16 0.75 13.69
C ASP A 110 -2.39 0.15 14.37
N GLU A 111 -2.70 -1.11 14.06
CA GLU A 111 -3.82 -1.90 14.62
C GLU A 111 -5.19 -1.27 14.37
N ILE A 112 -5.48 -0.87 13.13
CA ILE A 112 -6.71 -0.13 12.76
C ILE A 112 -8.00 -0.87 13.16
N ASN A 113 -7.94 -2.19 13.29
CA ASN A 113 -9.04 -3.02 13.74
C ASN A 113 -9.26 -3.01 15.26
N ARG A 114 -8.54 -2.23 16.07
CA ARG A 114 -8.77 -2.09 17.53
C ARG A 114 -9.61 -0.87 17.92
N THR A 115 -10.02 -0.06 16.96
CA THR A 115 -10.79 1.17 17.21
C THR A 115 -12.21 1.05 16.63
N PRO A 116 -13.23 1.67 17.26
CA PRO A 116 -14.60 1.66 16.75
C PRO A 116 -14.74 2.20 15.31
N PRO A 117 -15.81 1.79 14.58
CA PRO A 117 -16.03 2.17 13.18
C PRO A 117 -16.04 3.67 12.89
N LYS A 118 -16.45 4.51 13.87
CA LYS A 118 -16.52 5.97 13.69
C LYS A 118 -15.13 6.59 13.45
N THR A 119 -14.12 6.17 14.20
CA THR A 119 -12.75 6.67 14.07
C THR A 119 -12.04 6.05 12.87
N GLN A 120 -12.30 4.76 12.57
CA GLN A 120 -11.86 4.14 11.32
C GLN A 120 -12.38 4.93 10.11
N SER A 121 -13.65 5.34 10.14
CA SER A 121 -14.25 6.13 9.06
C SER A 121 -13.55 7.47 8.83
N ALA A 122 -13.11 8.16 9.90
CA ALA A 122 -12.39 9.43 9.78
C ALA A 122 -11.04 9.27 9.05
N LEU A 123 -10.27 8.20 9.34
CA LEU A 123 -9.06 7.87 8.58
C LEU A 123 -9.38 7.60 7.10
N LEU A 124 -10.40 6.78 6.85
CA LEU A 124 -10.76 6.34 5.50
C LEU A 124 -11.35 7.44 4.63
N GLU A 125 -12.05 8.41 5.22
CA GLU A 125 -12.52 9.62 4.56
C GLU A 125 -11.32 10.50 4.17
N ALA A 126 -10.39 10.71 5.10
CA ALA A 126 -9.16 11.45 4.83
C ALA A 126 -8.32 10.82 3.70
N MET A 127 -8.23 9.49 3.66
CA MET A 127 -7.60 8.73 2.57
C MET A 127 -8.27 8.97 1.22
N GLN A 128 -9.60 9.06 1.18
CA GLN A 128 -10.35 9.15 -0.07
C GLN A 128 -10.44 10.57 -0.61
N GLU A 129 -10.58 11.56 0.28
CA GLU A 129 -10.82 12.97 -0.07
C GLU A 129 -9.54 13.80 -0.09
N GLY A 130 -8.45 13.34 0.56
CA GLY A 130 -7.21 14.10 0.67
C GLY A 130 -7.35 15.40 1.49
N GLN A 131 -8.38 15.47 2.33
CA GLN A 131 -8.70 16.61 3.19
C GLN A 131 -9.48 16.12 4.42
N VAL A 132 -9.55 16.95 5.45
CA VAL A 132 -10.36 16.72 6.65
C VAL A 132 -11.23 17.95 6.92
N THR A 133 -12.46 17.73 7.40
CA THR A 133 -13.35 18.82 7.82
C THR A 133 -13.53 18.78 9.32
N VAL A 134 -13.21 19.87 10.01
CA VAL A 134 -13.33 20.03 11.46
C VAL A 134 -14.14 21.28 11.73
N GLU A 135 -15.27 21.14 12.44
CA GLU A 135 -16.16 22.25 12.82
C GLU A 135 -16.62 23.14 11.64
N GLY A 136 -16.76 22.55 10.45
CA GLY A 136 -17.19 23.25 9.24
C GLY A 136 -16.06 23.91 8.43
N GLU A 137 -14.81 23.86 8.92
CA GLU A 137 -13.62 24.28 8.17
C GLU A 137 -12.91 23.08 7.55
N THR A 138 -12.54 23.19 6.27
CA THR A 138 -11.89 22.13 5.52
C THR A 138 -10.40 22.40 5.36
N PHE A 139 -9.58 21.41 5.72
CA PHE A 139 -8.13 21.47 5.69
C PHE A 139 -7.59 20.40 4.72
N ALA A 140 -6.88 20.84 3.69
CA ALA A 140 -6.21 19.92 2.77
C ALA A 140 -5.04 19.20 3.46
N LEU A 141 -4.90 17.91 3.18
CA LEU A 141 -3.73 17.13 3.60
C LEU A 141 -2.51 17.47 2.73
N PRO A 142 -1.29 17.35 3.26
CA PRO A 142 -0.08 17.55 2.47
C PRO A 142 -0.02 16.56 1.30
N LYS A 143 0.69 16.93 0.23
CA LYS A 143 0.95 16.04 -0.90
C LYS A 143 2.46 15.79 -1.00
N PRO A 144 2.91 14.54 -1.14
CA PRO A 144 2.11 13.30 -1.15
C PRO A 144 1.59 12.93 0.25
N PHE A 145 0.50 12.18 0.32
CA PHE A 145 -0.07 11.63 1.57
C PHE A 145 -0.34 10.14 1.39
N HIS A 146 0.33 9.32 2.18
CA HIS A 146 0.18 7.87 2.16
C HIS A 146 -0.16 7.33 3.54
N VAL A 147 -0.88 6.20 3.55
CA VAL A 147 -1.25 5.49 4.78
C VAL A 147 -0.76 4.06 4.61
N LEU A 148 0.09 3.64 5.54
CA LEU A 148 0.44 2.25 5.74
C LEU A 148 -0.29 1.81 7.01
N ALA A 149 -1.37 1.05 6.86
CA ALA A 149 -2.14 0.56 7.98
C ALA A 149 -1.69 -0.85 8.38
N THR A 150 -1.82 -1.21 9.65
CA THR A 150 -1.67 -2.60 10.10
C THR A 150 -2.98 -3.10 10.70
N ALA A 151 -3.27 -4.38 10.47
CA ALA A 151 -4.34 -5.08 11.16
C ALA A 151 -3.79 -6.40 11.71
N ASN A 152 -4.24 -6.76 12.92
CA ASN A 152 -3.89 -8.04 13.54
C ASN A 152 -5.06 -9.03 13.35
N PRO A 153 -4.89 -10.14 12.62
CA PRO A 153 -5.97 -11.06 12.31
C PRO A 153 -6.35 -12.01 13.48
N VAL A 154 -5.55 -12.07 14.55
CA VAL A 154 -5.69 -13.12 15.60
C VAL A 154 -6.45 -12.65 16.84
N GLU A 155 -6.55 -11.35 17.07
CA GLU A 155 -7.25 -10.81 18.24
C GLU A 155 -8.76 -10.82 18.01
N TYR A 156 -9.47 -11.75 18.65
CA TYR A 156 -10.93 -11.87 18.58
C TYR A 156 -11.65 -11.00 19.62
N GLU A 157 -10.99 -10.64 20.72
CA GLU A 157 -11.56 -9.77 21.76
C GLU A 157 -11.14 -8.31 21.53
N GLY A 158 -12.13 -7.41 21.50
CA GLY A 158 -11.88 -5.97 21.40
C GLY A 158 -11.46 -5.48 20.00
N THR A 159 -11.69 -6.28 18.95
CA THR A 159 -11.47 -5.87 17.57
C THR A 159 -12.77 -5.60 16.81
N TYR A 160 -12.69 -4.64 15.90
CA TYR A 160 -13.72 -4.19 14.98
C TYR A 160 -13.20 -4.42 13.56
N PRO A 161 -13.58 -5.54 12.91
CA PRO A 161 -13.14 -5.82 11.55
C PRO A 161 -13.63 -4.71 10.61
N LEU A 162 -12.80 -4.36 9.63
CA LEU A 162 -13.19 -3.41 8.60
C LEU A 162 -14.21 -4.07 7.69
N PRO A 163 -15.39 -3.46 7.48
CA PRO A 163 -16.30 -3.87 6.43
C PRO A 163 -15.61 -3.91 5.06
N GLU A 164 -16.11 -4.76 4.16
CA GLU A 164 -15.54 -4.96 2.82
C GLU A 164 -15.46 -3.64 2.02
N ALA A 165 -16.48 -2.79 2.16
CA ALA A 165 -16.50 -1.46 1.55
C ALA A 165 -15.39 -0.53 2.05
N GLN A 166 -14.91 -0.74 3.28
CA GLN A 166 -13.80 0.01 3.86
C GLN A 166 -12.45 -0.56 3.41
N LEU A 167 -12.31 -1.90 3.39
CA LEU A 167 -11.12 -2.57 2.87
C LEU A 167 -10.85 -2.21 1.40
N ASP A 168 -11.90 -2.07 0.59
CA ASP A 168 -11.79 -1.72 -0.83
C ASP A 168 -11.12 -0.35 -1.07
N ARG A 169 -11.04 0.52 -0.04
CA ARG A 169 -10.34 1.81 -0.08
C ARG A 169 -8.82 1.67 -0.05
N PHE A 170 -8.28 0.57 0.47
CA PHE A 170 -6.85 0.28 0.38
C PHE A 170 -6.51 -0.23 -1.01
N LEU A 171 -5.53 0.39 -1.66
CA LEU A 171 -5.07 -0.04 -2.99
C LEU A 171 -4.60 -1.50 -2.91
N LEU A 172 -3.79 -1.79 -1.88
CA LEU A 172 -3.15 -3.08 -1.67
C LEU A 172 -3.38 -3.62 -0.27
N ARG A 173 -3.48 -4.93 -0.15
CA ARG A 173 -3.26 -5.67 1.10
C ARG A 173 -2.03 -6.57 0.95
N VAL A 174 -1.07 -6.45 1.84
CA VAL A 174 0.20 -7.17 1.80
C VAL A 174 0.40 -7.94 3.09
N SER A 175 0.88 -9.18 2.97
CA SER A 175 1.39 -9.99 4.07
C SER A 175 2.89 -10.18 3.89
N PHE A 176 3.63 -10.05 5.00
CA PHE A 176 5.06 -10.24 5.09
C PHE A 176 5.37 -11.68 5.50
N GLY A 177 4.54 -12.28 6.35
CA GLY A 177 4.78 -13.59 6.96
C GLY A 177 6.03 -13.61 7.85
N TYR A 178 6.29 -14.75 8.48
CA TYR A 178 7.49 -14.92 9.31
C TYR A 178 8.77 -14.87 8.44
N PRO A 179 9.84 -14.21 8.89
CA PRO A 179 11.16 -14.33 8.25
C PRO A 179 11.63 -15.80 8.26
N SER A 180 12.49 -16.18 7.31
CA SER A 180 13.14 -17.48 7.38
C SER A 180 14.15 -17.49 8.54
N ALA A 181 14.54 -18.67 9.03
CA ALA A 181 15.59 -18.77 10.05
C ALA A 181 16.92 -18.12 9.62
N ALA A 182 17.21 -18.10 8.31
CA ALA A 182 18.37 -17.40 7.76
C ALA A 182 18.22 -15.87 7.86
N ASP A 183 17.04 -15.34 7.52
CA ASP A 183 16.73 -13.91 7.65
C ASP A 183 16.76 -13.46 9.11
N GLU A 184 16.19 -14.26 10.03
CA GLU A 184 16.25 -13.99 11.47
C GLU A 184 17.70 -13.94 11.96
N TRP A 185 18.51 -14.91 11.55
CA TRP A 185 19.92 -14.93 11.90
C TRP A 185 20.67 -13.72 11.33
N GLU A 186 20.35 -13.28 10.13
CA GLU A 186 20.93 -12.06 9.55
C GLU A 186 20.51 -10.80 10.33
N VAL A 187 19.24 -10.68 10.77
CA VAL A 187 18.80 -9.58 11.65
C VAL A 187 19.64 -9.54 12.93
N LEU A 188 19.86 -10.70 13.55
CA LEU A 188 20.68 -10.82 14.77
C LEU A 188 22.13 -10.41 14.51
N GLN A 189 22.74 -10.91 13.43
CA GLN A 189 24.11 -10.53 13.05
C GLN A 189 24.26 -9.03 12.81
N ARG A 190 23.34 -8.42 12.06
CA ARG A 190 23.34 -6.96 11.80
C ARG A 190 23.19 -6.17 13.10
N ARG A 191 22.31 -6.61 14.02
CA ARG A 191 22.15 -5.97 15.34
C ARG A 191 23.41 -6.09 16.20
N MET A 192 24.03 -7.27 16.24
CA MET A 192 25.28 -7.52 16.99
C MET A 192 26.42 -6.65 16.46
N ALA A 193 26.58 -6.55 15.14
CA ALA A 193 27.61 -5.73 14.51
C ALA A 193 27.39 -4.23 14.74
N ARG A 194 26.12 -3.77 14.67
CA ARG A 194 25.77 -2.36 14.85
C ARG A 194 25.90 -1.89 16.30
N GLN A 195 25.67 -2.78 17.27
CA GLN A 195 25.66 -2.47 18.71
C GLN A 195 24.72 -1.30 19.12
N GLN A 196 23.76 -0.93 18.28
CA GLN A 196 22.81 0.15 18.52
C GLN A 196 21.39 -0.26 18.15
N GLU A 197 20.44 0.31 18.88
CA GLU A 197 19.00 0.17 18.62
C GLU A 197 18.63 0.72 17.25
N ALA A 198 18.98 1.98 17.05
CA ALA A 198 18.58 2.76 15.90
C ALA A 198 19.22 2.23 14.61
N GLN A 199 18.38 2.15 13.60
CA GLN A 199 18.78 1.94 12.22
C GLN A 199 18.79 3.29 11.52
N VAL A 200 19.87 3.61 10.82
CA VAL A 200 19.91 4.79 9.95
C VAL A 200 19.53 4.34 8.54
N VAL A 201 18.45 4.90 8.01
CA VAL A 201 18.02 4.76 6.62
C VAL A 201 18.25 6.11 5.96
N ALA A 202 18.99 6.14 4.85
CA ALA A 202 19.27 7.39 4.16
C ALA A 202 18.09 7.81 3.27
N SER A 203 17.83 9.12 3.21
CA SER A 203 16.86 9.69 2.26
C SER A 203 17.41 9.57 0.85
N VAL A 204 16.65 8.95 -0.05
CA VAL A 204 16.98 8.79 -1.47
C VAL A 204 16.32 9.87 -2.31
N THR A 205 15.15 10.32 -1.89
CA THR A 205 14.37 11.41 -2.50
C THR A 205 13.71 12.24 -1.39
N ASP A 206 12.87 13.20 -1.78
CA ASP A 206 11.93 13.91 -0.91
C ASP A 206 10.49 13.82 -1.45
N GLY A 207 9.54 14.49 -0.78
CA GLY A 207 8.14 14.51 -1.19
C GLY A 207 7.90 15.07 -2.59
N ALA A 208 8.66 16.08 -3.03
CA ALA A 208 8.55 16.63 -4.38
C ALA A 208 9.05 15.62 -5.43
N GLY A 209 10.19 14.98 -5.16
CA GLY A 209 10.73 13.93 -6.01
C GLY A 209 9.83 12.68 -6.06
N LEU A 210 9.14 12.32 -4.97
CA LEU A 210 8.15 11.24 -4.99
C LEU A 210 6.97 11.58 -5.91
N ILE A 211 6.48 12.82 -5.89
CA ILE A 211 5.42 13.27 -6.82
C ILE A 211 5.90 13.16 -8.27
N GLU A 212 7.14 13.57 -8.57
CA GLU A 212 7.71 13.41 -9.92
C GLU A 212 7.81 11.94 -10.33
N MET A 213 8.18 11.05 -9.40
CA MET A 213 8.21 9.60 -9.65
C MET A 213 6.81 9.04 -9.92
N GLN A 214 5.80 9.43 -9.15
CA GLN A 214 4.40 9.01 -9.35
C GLN A 214 3.88 9.48 -10.71
N GLN A 215 4.16 10.72 -11.10
CA GLN A 215 3.79 11.27 -12.40
C GLN A 215 4.44 10.52 -13.56
N ALA A 216 5.72 10.16 -13.43
CA ALA A 216 6.42 9.37 -14.43
C ALA A 216 5.84 7.95 -14.55
N VAL A 217 5.49 7.29 -13.43
CA VAL A 217 4.84 5.96 -13.43
C VAL A 217 3.52 5.95 -14.21
N GLU A 218 2.75 7.05 -14.21
CA GLU A 218 1.53 7.16 -15.01
C GLU A 218 1.77 7.11 -16.53
N THR A 219 2.99 7.42 -16.97
CA THR A 219 3.36 7.39 -18.40
C THR A 219 3.71 5.98 -18.91
N VAL A 220 3.81 4.99 -18.03
CA VAL A 220 4.10 3.59 -18.39
C VAL A 220 3.01 3.05 -19.32
N THR A 221 3.46 2.48 -20.43
CA THR A 221 2.58 1.99 -21.51
C THR A 221 1.80 0.77 -21.03
N VAL A 222 0.49 0.79 -21.26
CA VAL A 222 -0.38 -0.37 -21.05
C VAL A 222 -1.13 -0.63 -22.33
N ASP A 223 -0.80 -1.75 -22.98
CA ASP A 223 -1.50 -2.18 -24.17
C ASP A 223 -2.96 -2.51 -23.85
N GLU A 224 -3.84 -2.27 -24.83
CA GLU A 224 -5.28 -2.52 -24.69
C GLU A 224 -5.56 -3.96 -24.21
N GLY A 225 -4.84 -4.95 -24.74
CA GLY A 225 -5.00 -6.35 -24.35
C GLY A 225 -4.72 -6.60 -22.86
N VAL A 226 -3.76 -5.89 -22.27
CA VAL A 226 -3.43 -5.96 -20.84
C VAL A 226 -4.48 -5.23 -20.01
N GLY A 227 -4.91 -4.03 -20.44
CA GLY A 227 -6.00 -3.31 -19.78
C GLY A 227 -7.30 -4.12 -19.74
N GLN A 228 -7.67 -4.75 -20.87
CA GLN A 228 -8.81 -5.65 -20.95
C GLN A 228 -8.60 -6.92 -20.11
N TYR A 229 -7.36 -7.43 -19.97
CA TYR A 229 -7.07 -8.56 -19.11
C TYR A 229 -7.36 -8.25 -17.63
N CYS A 230 -6.98 -7.07 -17.13
CA CYS A 230 -7.35 -6.62 -15.78
C CYS A 230 -8.87 -6.62 -15.58
N VAL A 231 -9.63 -6.14 -16.57
CA VAL A 231 -11.10 -6.14 -16.53
C VAL A 231 -11.66 -7.57 -16.52
N ARG A 232 -11.14 -8.47 -17.36
CA ARG A 232 -11.58 -9.88 -17.42
C ARG A 232 -11.31 -10.61 -16.10
N LEU A 233 -10.15 -10.41 -15.48
CA LEU A 233 -9.83 -10.98 -14.17
C LEU A 233 -10.86 -10.55 -13.12
N VAL A 234 -11.12 -9.26 -13.01
CA VAL A 234 -12.08 -8.73 -12.05
C VAL A 234 -13.50 -9.21 -12.35
N ALA A 235 -13.92 -9.24 -13.62
CA ALA A 235 -15.23 -9.76 -14.02
C ALA A 235 -15.39 -11.25 -13.65
N ALA A 236 -14.35 -12.06 -13.84
CA ALA A 236 -14.35 -13.47 -13.49
C ALA A 236 -14.58 -13.69 -11.98
N THR A 237 -14.05 -12.82 -11.11
CA THR A 237 -14.35 -12.89 -9.67
C THR A 237 -15.84 -12.68 -9.36
N ARG A 238 -16.55 -11.84 -10.11
CA ARG A 238 -17.99 -11.55 -9.87
C ARG A 238 -18.90 -12.69 -10.28
N THR A 239 -18.45 -13.53 -11.21
CA THR A 239 -19.19 -14.70 -11.69
C THR A 239 -18.68 -16.01 -11.08
N HIS A 240 -17.67 -15.96 -10.20
CA HIS A 240 -17.07 -17.15 -9.61
C HIS A 240 -18.01 -17.78 -8.57
N GLN A 241 -18.29 -19.07 -8.71
CA GLN A 241 -19.32 -19.77 -7.91
C GLN A 241 -19.00 -19.78 -6.41
N ASN A 242 -17.71 -19.85 -6.05
CA ASN A 242 -17.28 -19.89 -4.65
C ASN A 242 -17.32 -18.54 -3.92
N LEU A 243 -17.60 -17.45 -4.64
CA LEU A 243 -17.67 -16.11 -4.05
C LEU A 243 -19.11 -15.71 -3.76
N LEU A 244 -19.29 -15.14 -2.57
CA LEU A 244 -20.49 -14.41 -2.19
C LEU A 244 -20.47 -13.02 -2.83
N MET A 245 -19.28 -12.39 -2.86
CA MET A 245 -19.05 -11.09 -3.47
C MET A 245 -17.72 -11.10 -4.22
N GLY A 246 -17.75 -10.67 -5.49
CA GLY A 246 -16.55 -10.48 -6.30
C GLY A 246 -16.01 -9.05 -6.20
N ALA A 247 -14.84 -8.84 -6.80
CA ALA A 247 -14.10 -7.59 -6.65
C ALA A 247 -14.79 -6.39 -7.35
N SER A 248 -14.73 -5.21 -6.71
CA SER A 248 -15.31 -3.97 -7.22
C SER A 248 -14.56 -3.45 -8.47
N PRO A 249 -15.10 -2.46 -9.22
CA PRO A 249 -14.35 -1.83 -10.31
C PRO A 249 -13.03 -1.17 -9.87
N ARG A 250 -12.88 -0.82 -8.58
CA ARG A 250 -11.61 -0.31 -8.03
C ARG A 250 -10.49 -1.35 -8.13
N ALA A 251 -10.82 -2.64 -8.14
CA ALA A 251 -9.85 -3.70 -8.34
C ALA A 251 -9.18 -3.62 -9.72
N SER A 252 -9.92 -3.28 -10.78
CA SER A 252 -9.35 -3.15 -12.13
C SER A 252 -8.35 -2.00 -12.18
N LEU A 253 -8.70 -0.89 -11.52
CA LEU A 253 -7.80 0.27 -11.37
C LEU A 253 -6.58 -0.10 -10.52
N ALA A 254 -6.76 -0.84 -9.42
CA ALA A 254 -5.68 -1.28 -8.56
C ALA A 254 -4.67 -2.15 -9.30
N LEU A 255 -5.15 -3.12 -10.08
CA LEU A 255 -4.30 -3.95 -10.94
C LEU A 255 -3.52 -3.08 -11.93
N LEU A 256 -4.18 -2.16 -12.63
CA LEU A 256 -3.55 -1.29 -13.63
C LEU A 256 -2.44 -0.42 -13.01
N LEU A 257 -2.76 0.36 -11.97
CA LEU A 257 -1.83 1.30 -11.36
C LEU A 257 -0.64 0.58 -10.72
N THR A 258 -0.90 -0.52 -10.00
CA THR A 258 0.16 -1.26 -9.31
C THR A 258 1.05 -1.99 -10.32
N SER A 259 0.48 -2.52 -11.41
CA SER A 259 1.29 -3.20 -12.45
C SER A 259 2.21 -2.23 -13.19
N ARG A 260 1.80 -0.96 -13.39
CA ARG A 260 2.67 0.08 -13.94
C ARG A 260 3.88 0.32 -13.04
N ALA A 261 3.63 0.57 -11.76
CA ALA A 261 4.69 0.78 -10.79
C ALA A 261 5.62 -0.44 -10.73
N TYR A 262 5.05 -1.65 -10.68
CA TYR A 262 5.80 -2.89 -10.65
C TYR A 262 6.67 -3.10 -11.90
N ALA A 263 6.17 -2.76 -13.09
CA ALA A 263 6.95 -2.82 -14.33
C ALA A 263 8.18 -1.88 -14.27
N VAL A 264 8.03 -0.68 -13.72
CA VAL A 264 9.15 0.27 -13.52
C VAL A 264 10.18 -0.28 -12.55
N LEU A 265 9.75 -0.93 -11.46
CA LEU A 265 10.66 -1.63 -10.54
C LEU A 265 11.45 -2.76 -11.23
N ARG A 266 10.93 -3.28 -12.35
CA ARG A 266 11.61 -4.26 -13.22
C ARG A 266 12.36 -3.63 -14.38
N GLY A 267 12.52 -2.30 -14.39
CA GLY A 267 13.26 -1.57 -15.43
C GLY A 267 12.55 -1.55 -16.78
N ARG A 268 11.22 -1.67 -16.80
CA ARG A 268 10.40 -1.64 -18.02
C ARG A 268 9.47 -0.44 -18.06
N ASP A 269 9.24 0.06 -19.27
CA ASP A 269 8.33 1.17 -19.58
C ASP A 269 6.97 0.70 -20.15
N TYR A 270 6.71 -0.61 -20.11
CA TYR A 270 5.44 -1.23 -20.48
C TYR A 270 5.04 -2.35 -19.52
N VAL A 271 3.73 -2.51 -19.34
CA VAL A 271 3.14 -3.55 -18.50
C VAL A 271 2.93 -4.84 -19.29
N THR A 272 3.24 -5.98 -18.66
CA THR A 272 2.97 -7.32 -19.18
C THR A 272 1.89 -8.02 -18.35
N PRO A 273 1.26 -9.09 -18.88
CA PRO A 273 0.32 -9.91 -18.08
C PRO A 273 0.94 -10.51 -16.82
N GLU A 274 2.25 -10.77 -16.82
CA GLU A 274 2.95 -11.31 -15.65
C GLU A 274 3.08 -10.28 -14.52
N ASP A 275 3.18 -8.98 -14.84
CA ASP A 275 3.12 -7.92 -13.83
C ASP A 275 1.76 -7.88 -13.13
N VAL A 276 0.70 -8.02 -13.92
CA VAL A 276 -0.68 -8.07 -13.42
C VAL A 276 -0.86 -9.26 -12.47
N LYS A 277 -0.34 -10.43 -12.83
CA LYS A 277 -0.37 -11.61 -11.97
C LYS A 277 0.46 -11.43 -10.70
N ALA A 278 1.64 -10.82 -10.79
CA ALA A 278 2.53 -10.62 -9.65
C ALA A 278 1.92 -9.74 -8.55
N VAL A 279 1.05 -8.79 -8.92
CA VAL A 279 0.36 -7.90 -7.97
C VAL A 279 -1.06 -8.34 -7.64
N ALA A 280 -1.57 -9.39 -8.30
CA ALA A 280 -2.98 -9.77 -8.25
C ALA A 280 -3.48 -10.07 -6.84
N HIS A 281 -2.77 -10.89 -6.07
CA HIS A 281 -3.17 -11.20 -4.68
C HIS A 281 -3.26 -9.95 -3.82
N ALA A 282 -2.26 -9.06 -3.92
CA ALA A 282 -2.25 -7.81 -3.18
C ALA A 282 -3.40 -6.88 -3.58
N CYS A 283 -3.87 -6.95 -4.82
CA CYS A 283 -5.00 -6.17 -5.31
C CYS A 283 -6.37 -6.84 -5.08
N LEU A 284 -6.47 -8.16 -5.05
CA LEU A 284 -7.76 -8.86 -5.18
C LEU A 284 -8.21 -9.59 -3.91
N ASP A 285 -7.28 -10.11 -3.10
CA ASP A 285 -7.62 -11.01 -2.00
C ASP A 285 -8.53 -10.35 -0.95
N HIS A 286 -8.37 -9.05 -0.69
CA HIS A 286 -9.22 -8.29 0.25
C HIS A 286 -10.49 -7.72 -0.37
N ARG A 287 -10.71 -7.96 -1.67
CA ARG A 287 -11.87 -7.45 -2.43
C ARG A 287 -12.88 -8.54 -2.79
N VAL A 288 -12.62 -9.78 -2.37
CA VAL A 288 -13.51 -10.92 -2.61
C VAL A 288 -13.93 -11.55 -1.29
N THR A 289 -15.19 -11.95 -1.21
CA THR A 289 -15.74 -12.62 -0.03
C THR A 289 -16.14 -14.03 -0.41
N VAL A 290 -15.48 -15.02 0.19
CA VAL A 290 -15.82 -16.44 0.01
C VAL A 290 -17.14 -16.75 0.70
N ARG A 291 -17.95 -17.60 0.06
CA ARG A 291 -19.19 -18.11 0.65
C ARG A 291 -18.93 -18.82 2.00
N PRO A 292 -19.66 -18.50 3.08
CA PRO A 292 -19.41 -19.08 4.40
C PRO A 292 -19.45 -20.61 4.43
N GLU A 293 -20.25 -21.23 3.57
CA GLU A 293 -20.39 -22.70 3.50
C GLU A 293 -19.11 -23.40 3.02
N LEU A 294 -18.20 -22.66 2.37
CA LEU A 294 -16.97 -23.20 1.80
C LEU A 294 -15.75 -23.07 2.73
N TRP A 295 -15.87 -22.37 3.85
CA TRP A 295 -14.77 -22.21 4.80
C TRP A 295 -14.32 -23.54 5.41
N MET A 296 -15.23 -24.52 5.54
CA MET A 296 -14.90 -25.87 6.01
C MET A 296 -14.10 -26.70 4.99
N ASN A 297 -14.04 -26.27 3.73
CA ASN A 297 -13.33 -26.97 2.65
C ASN A 297 -12.00 -26.30 2.30
N ASP A 298 -11.43 -25.51 3.22
CA ASP A 298 -10.18 -24.74 3.05
C ASP A 298 -10.16 -23.82 1.82
N VAL A 299 -11.34 -23.39 1.34
CA VAL A 299 -11.43 -22.42 0.23
C VAL A 299 -11.18 -21.02 0.78
N SER A 300 -10.07 -20.43 0.37
CA SER A 300 -9.67 -19.06 0.72
C SER A 300 -9.83 -18.08 -0.43
N ALA A 301 -9.86 -16.78 -0.13
CA ALA A 301 -9.83 -15.73 -1.15
C ALA A 301 -8.65 -15.90 -2.11
N ALA A 302 -7.46 -16.17 -1.57
CA ALA A 302 -6.25 -16.42 -2.36
C ALA A 302 -6.43 -17.63 -3.31
N SER A 303 -6.97 -18.74 -2.83
CA SER A 303 -7.21 -19.93 -3.68
C SER A 303 -8.19 -19.66 -4.82
N VAL A 304 -9.18 -18.80 -4.61
CA VAL A 304 -10.11 -18.38 -5.66
C VAL A 304 -9.43 -17.45 -6.65
N VAL A 305 -8.57 -16.53 -6.17
CA VAL A 305 -7.77 -15.66 -7.04
C VAL A 305 -6.83 -16.50 -7.90
N ASP A 306 -6.16 -17.52 -7.37
CA ASP A 306 -5.34 -18.47 -8.14
C ASP A 306 -6.14 -19.17 -9.26
N SER A 307 -7.35 -19.63 -8.94
CA SER A 307 -8.28 -20.22 -9.91
C SER A 307 -8.66 -19.23 -11.02
N VAL A 308 -8.89 -17.96 -10.67
CA VAL A 308 -9.19 -16.91 -11.65
C VAL A 308 -7.97 -16.59 -12.53
N LEU A 309 -6.78 -16.46 -11.94
CA LEU A 309 -5.54 -16.17 -12.67
C LEU A 309 -5.16 -17.29 -13.66
N SER A 310 -5.45 -18.54 -13.32
CA SER A 310 -5.17 -19.71 -14.16
C SER A 310 -6.22 -19.93 -15.26
N SER A 311 -7.49 -19.55 -15.02
CA SER A 311 -8.59 -19.78 -15.96
C SER A 311 -8.77 -18.66 -16.98
N VAL A 312 -8.45 -17.41 -16.63
CA VAL A 312 -8.62 -16.27 -17.54
C VAL A 312 -7.41 -16.19 -18.48
N PRO A 313 -7.61 -16.29 -19.82
CA PRO A 313 -6.50 -16.28 -20.76
C PRO A 313 -5.82 -14.90 -20.79
N THR A 314 -4.48 -14.94 -20.76
CA THR A 314 -3.63 -13.77 -21.01
C THR A 314 -3.78 -13.33 -22.46
N PRO A 315 -3.64 -12.02 -22.76
CA PRO A 315 -3.64 -11.54 -24.13
C PRO A 315 -2.49 -12.19 -24.91
N ALA A 316 -2.70 -12.47 -26.19
CA ALA A 316 -1.62 -12.88 -27.08
C ALA A 316 -0.59 -11.76 -27.15
N ALA A 317 0.69 -12.11 -27.27
CA ALA A 317 1.73 -11.12 -27.51
C ALA A 317 1.38 -10.37 -28.79
N THR A 318 1.02 -9.09 -28.67
CA THR A 318 0.78 -8.25 -29.83
C THR A 318 2.10 -8.21 -30.60
N SER A 319 2.11 -8.67 -31.85
CA SER A 319 3.26 -8.57 -32.74
C SER A 319 3.49 -7.12 -33.15
N GLY A 320 3.84 -6.26 -32.20
CA GLY A 320 4.55 -5.01 -32.43
C GLY A 320 6.03 -5.33 -32.25
N GLY A 321 6.82 -5.18 -33.32
CA GLY A 321 8.25 -5.53 -33.35
C GLY A 321 9.08 -4.86 -32.24
N PRO A 322 10.35 -5.24 -32.08
CA PRO A 322 11.19 -4.70 -31.01
C PRO A 322 11.24 -3.18 -31.12
N ARG A 323 10.57 -2.49 -30.20
CA ARG A 323 10.96 -1.13 -29.86
C ARG A 323 12.15 -1.30 -28.94
N THR A 324 13.31 -1.16 -29.56
CA THR A 324 14.61 -1.11 -28.92
C THR A 324 14.53 -0.29 -27.64
N GLY A 325 15.07 -0.85 -26.55
CA GLY A 325 15.14 -0.15 -25.28
C GLY A 325 15.80 1.22 -25.42
N PHE A 326 15.34 2.16 -24.61
CA PHE A 326 16.05 3.39 -24.23
C PHE A 326 16.86 4.06 -25.35
N GLU A 327 16.17 4.74 -26.29
CA GLU A 327 16.85 5.74 -27.12
C GLU A 327 16.93 7.08 -26.37
N ARG A 328 18.17 7.51 -26.11
CA ARG A 328 18.56 8.81 -25.51
C ARG A 328 18.24 9.98 -26.46
N PRO A 329 18.00 11.17 -25.91
CA PRO A 329 18.94 12.27 -26.15
C PRO A 329 19.80 12.61 -24.93
#